data_AF-A0A502GIM9-F1
#
_entry.id   AF-A0A502GIM9-F1
#
_cell.length_a   1.000
_cell.length_b   1.000
_cell.length_c   1.000
_cell.angle_alpha   90.00
_cell.angle_beta   90.00
_cell.angle_gamma   90.00
#
_symmetry.space_group_name_H-M   'P 1'
#
loop_
_entity.id
_entity.type
_entity.pdbx_description
1 polymer ?
#
loop_
_entity_poly.entity_id
_entity_poly.type
_entity_poly.pdbx_seq_one_letter_code
_entity_poly.pdbx_strand_id
1 'polypeptide(L)'
;MSGHSLQDAAKALAAALAGRLDLRDTDPSGTAVDQALRARVLSSYAQELSGLAPEASGRWLLERLATLESRLIAVQSAQWHGEAPARPAAPAPPAPPPVAPVVADEVVLPRRILMTCDESLTGEGFYPLERSGEGTPFYWLGPAPRATVLLPKLATPVEVRLRLHAAFVPEVLPEIRLSLDGGAWTPVRVEEEAGRVTLVAAPPPGEAARPASMRLGIDAVRTESPASKGEADTRQLAIALERIDLSTIGPAGG
;
A
#
# COMPACT_ATOMS: atom_id res chain seq x y z
N MET A 1 15.69 3.41 38.23
CA MET A 1 15.86 2.02 37.72
C MET A 1 14.59 1.52 36.99
N SER A 2 13.88 2.38 36.24
CA SER A 2 12.51 2.10 35.81
C SER A 2 12.34 1.94 34.28
N GLY A 3 13.42 2.11 33.51
CA GLY A 3 13.38 2.07 32.04
C GLY A 3 13.33 0.66 31.44
N HIS A 4 13.85 -0.36 32.14
CA HIS A 4 13.83 -1.74 31.65
C HIS A 4 12.44 -2.37 31.70
N SER A 5 11.62 -2.04 32.71
CA SER A 5 10.27 -2.60 32.89
C SER A 5 9.30 -2.26 31.75
N LEU A 6 9.38 -1.06 31.17
CA LEU A 6 8.45 -0.62 30.12
C LEU A 6 8.84 -1.21 28.76
N GLN A 7 10.15 -1.35 28.53
CA GLN A 7 10.71 -2.01 27.34
C GLN A 7 10.45 -3.52 27.37
N ASP A 8 10.48 -4.13 28.56
CA ASP A 8 10.12 -5.54 28.78
C ASP A 8 8.62 -5.78 28.63
N ALA A 9 7.78 -4.85 29.09
CA ALA A 9 6.33 -4.90 28.87
C ALA A 9 5.97 -4.77 27.38
N ALA A 10 6.61 -3.86 26.65
CA ALA A 10 6.42 -3.72 25.21
C ALA A 10 6.90 -4.97 24.44
N LYS A 11 8.02 -5.58 24.85
CA LYS A 11 8.50 -6.86 24.29
C LYS A 11 7.54 -8.02 24.59
N ALA A 12 7.02 -8.12 25.80
CA ALA A 12 6.05 -9.14 26.19
C ALA A 12 4.74 -9.01 25.39
N LEU A 13 4.28 -7.78 25.18
CA LEU A 13 3.11 -7.49 24.34
C LEU A 13 3.36 -7.86 22.88
N ALA A 14 4.52 -7.48 22.34
CA ALA A 14 4.92 -7.81 20.97
C ALA A 14 5.10 -9.33 20.76
N ALA A 15 5.49 -10.07 21.80
CA ALA A 15 5.56 -11.53 21.78
C ALA A 15 4.17 -12.18 21.86
N ALA A 16 3.28 -11.68 22.72
CA ALA A 16 1.91 -12.17 22.83
C ALA A 16 1.09 -11.94 21.55
N LEU A 17 1.28 -10.78 20.89
CA LEU A 17 0.65 -10.47 19.60
C LEU A 17 1.22 -11.33 18.47
N ALA A 18 2.53 -11.60 18.45
CA ALA A 18 3.14 -12.49 17.46
C ALA A 18 2.70 -13.95 17.62
N GLY A 19 2.49 -14.42 18.86
CA GLY A 19 2.00 -15.78 19.12
C GLY A 19 0.53 -16.01 18.74
N ARG A 20 -0.28 -14.94 18.65
CA ARG A 20 -1.68 -15.02 18.21
C ARG A 20 -1.89 -14.78 16.71
N LEU A 21 -0.90 -14.23 16.03
CA LEU A 21 -0.87 -14.02 14.57
C LEU A 21 -0.29 -15.21 13.80
N ASP A 22 0.06 -16.33 14.46
CA ASP A 22 0.45 -17.58 13.81
C ASP A 22 -0.79 -18.29 13.21
N LEU A 23 -1.45 -17.62 12.26
CA LEU A 23 -2.27 -18.24 11.24
C LEU A 23 -1.30 -18.81 10.22
N ARG A 24 -0.88 -20.05 10.46
CA ARG A 24 -0.02 -20.81 9.57
C ARG A 24 -0.70 -21.00 8.22
N ASP A 25 -0.32 -20.17 7.26
CA ASP A 25 -0.03 -20.60 5.90
C ASP A 25 1.38 -20.11 5.56
N THR A 26 2.30 -21.07 5.45
CA THR A 26 3.73 -20.87 5.23
C THR A 26 4.00 -20.37 3.81
N ASP A 27 4.00 -19.05 3.63
CA ASP A 27 4.66 -18.40 2.50
C ASP A 27 5.91 -17.66 3.00
N PRO A 28 7.13 -18.09 2.62
CA PRO A 28 8.36 -17.43 3.06
C PRO A 28 8.45 -15.96 2.63
N SER A 29 7.71 -15.55 1.60
CA SER A 29 7.66 -14.17 1.12
C SER A 29 6.85 -13.23 2.03
N GLY A 30 5.90 -13.76 2.82
CA GLY A 30 5.12 -12.98 3.79
C GLY A 30 5.95 -12.52 4.99
N THR A 31 7.01 -13.26 5.34
CA THR A 31 7.79 -13.02 6.57
C THR A 31 8.57 -11.71 6.58
N ALA A 32 9.10 -11.26 5.43
CA ALA A 32 9.85 -10.00 5.34
C ALA A 32 8.93 -8.77 5.38
N VAL A 33 7.78 -8.86 4.71
CA VAL A 33 6.75 -7.81 4.71
C VAL A 33 6.13 -7.67 6.10
N ASP A 34 5.81 -8.80 6.74
CA ASP A 34 5.31 -8.82 8.11
C ASP A 34 6.34 -8.28 9.10
N GLN A 35 7.64 -8.57 8.89
CA GLN A 35 8.70 -8.01 9.71
C GLN A 35 8.86 -6.49 9.53
N ALA A 36 8.82 -5.98 8.30
CA ALA A 36 8.92 -4.55 8.02
C ALA A 36 7.70 -3.78 8.56
N LEU A 37 6.50 -4.33 8.37
CA LEU A 37 5.27 -3.75 8.90
C LEU A 37 5.28 -3.78 10.44
N ARG A 38 5.69 -4.91 11.04
CA ARG A 38 5.85 -5.04 12.49
C ARG A 38 6.87 -4.05 13.03
N ALA A 39 8.02 -3.89 12.39
CA ALA A 39 9.05 -2.93 12.81
C ALA A 39 8.52 -1.49 12.76
N ARG A 40 7.78 -1.13 11.70
CA ARG A 40 7.18 0.20 11.54
C ARG A 40 6.11 0.48 12.59
N VAL A 41 5.23 -0.48 12.85
CA VAL A 41 4.19 -0.37 13.88
C VAL A 41 4.82 -0.23 15.27
N LEU A 42 5.82 -1.05 15.58
CA LEU A 42 6.54 -0.97 16.85
C LEU A 42 7.30 0.36 17.01
N SER A 43 7.88 0.90 15.93
CA SER A 43 8.52 2.21 15.94
C SER A 43 7.51 3.35 16.18
N SER A 44 6.32 3.27 15.59
CA SER A 44 5.23 4.23 15.84
C SER A 44 4.82 4.22 17.30
N TYR A 45 4.62 3.02 17.87
CA TYR A 45 4.26 2.87 19.27
C TYR A 45 5.38 3.34 20.21
N ALA A 46 6.64 3.06 19.90
CA ALA A 46 7.77 3.57 20.66
C ALA A 46 7.82 5.11 20.64
N GLN A 47 7.51 5.73 19.50
CA GLN A 47 7.46 7.19 19.36
C GLN A 47 6.27 7.81 20.10
N GLU A 48 5.09 7.21 20.04
CA GLU A 48 3.89 7.68 20.75
C GLU A 48 4.02 7.51 22.28
N LEU A 49 4.72 6.47 22.72
CA LEU A 49 5.05 6.28 24.13
C LEU A 49 6.20 7.19 24.59
N SER A 50 6.99 7.73 23.66
CA SER A 50 8.11 8.61 23.99
C SER A 50 7.57 9.97 24.43
N GLY A 51 7.80 10.30 25.70
CA GLY A 51 7.30 11.55 26.31
C GLY A 51 6.07 11.38 27.19
N LEU A 52 5.45 10.20 27.23
CA LEU A 52 4.37 9.91 28.18
C LEU A 52 4.91 9.49 29.55
N ALA A 53 4.25 9.94 30.62
CA ALA A 53 4.51 9.44 31.97
C ALA A 53 4.13 7.94 32.06
N PRO A 54 4.80 7.13 32.91
CA PRO A 54 4.60 5.68 32.96
C PRO A 54 3.13 5.23 33.12
N GLU A 55 2.35 5.96 33.92
CA GLU A 55 0.92 5.69 34.12
C GLU A 55 0.07 6.03 32.89
N ALA A 56 0.44 7.09 32.16
CA ALA A 56 -0.21 7.47 30.90
C ALA A 56 0.14 6.48 29.78
N SER A 57 1.39 6.01 29.73
CA SER A 57 1.83 4.94 28.82
C SER A 57 1.06 3.63 29.06
N GLY A 58 0.85 3.25 30.33
CA GLY A 58 0.07 2.08 30.69
C GLY A 58 -1.39 2.17 30.25
N ARG A 59 -2.03 3.33 30.48
CA ARG A 59 -3.41 3.59 30.04
C ARG A 59 -3.55 3.56 28.52
N TRP A 60 -2.63 4.24 27.82
CA TRP A 60 -2.59 4.28 26.36
C TRP A 60 -2.48 2.88 25.76
N LEU A 61 -1.62 2.01 26.33
CA LEU A 61 -1.47 0.63 25.89
C LEU A 61 -2.75 -0.19 26.08
N LEU A 62 -3.45 -0.04 27.22
CA LEU A 62 -4.70 -0.74 27.49
C LEU A 62 -5.83 -0.31 26.55
N GLU A 63 -5.96 1.00 26.29
CA GLU A 63 -6.93 1.52 25.32
C GLU A 63 -6.65 1.01 23.90
N ARG A 64 -5.37 0.93 23.53
CA ARG A 64 -4.96 0.41 22.22
C ARG A 64 -5.26 -1.08 22.09
N LEU A 65 -5.01 -1.87 23.13
CA LEU A 65 -5.35 -3.29 23.18
C LEU A 65 -6.85 -3.52 23.04
N ALA A 66 -7.67 -2.81 23.83
CA ALA A 66 -9.13 -2.91 23.75
C ALA A 66 -9.65 -2.58 22.34
N THR A 67 -9.07 -1.56 21.71
CA THR A 67 -9.40 -1.20 20.32
C THR A 67 -9.06 -2.32 19.34
N LEU A 68 -7.88 -2.93 19.46
CA LEU A 68 -7.47 -4.05 18.60
C LEU A 68 -8.36 -5.28 18.80
N GLU A 69 -8.70 -5.62 20.04
CA GLU A 69 -9.61 -6.73 20.35
C GLU A 69 -11.00 -6.50 19.74
N SER A 70 -11.55 -5.29 19.85
CA SER A 70 -12.85 -4.97 19.23
C SER A 70 -12.83 -5.15 17.71
N ARG A 71 -11.73 -4.75 17.05
CA ARG A 71 -11.55 -4.90 15.60
C ARG A 71 -11.38 -6.36 15.20
N LEU A 72 -10.64 -7.15 15.98
CA LEU A 72 -10.50 -8.59 15.74
C LEU A 72 -11.83 -9.31 15.84
N ILE A 73 -12.64 -9.01 16.87
CA ILE A 73 -13.99 -9.56 17.01
C ILE A 73 -14.87 -9.17 15.81
N ALA A 74 -14.80 -7.91 15.37
CA ALA A 74 -15.56 -7.45 14.20
C ALA A 74 -15.15 -8.19 12.91
N VAL A 75 -13.86 -8.37 12.67
CA VAL A 75 -13.35 -9.11 11.50
C VAL A 75 -13.75 -10.59 11.57
N GLN A 76 -13.60 -11.23 12.73
CA GLN A 76 -14.01 -12.63 12.93
C GLN A 76 -15.52 -12.80 12.72
N SER A 77 -16.34 -11.86 13.20
CA SER A 77 -17.79 -11.88 12.99
C SER A 77 -18.17 -11.74 11.51
N ALA A 78 -17.47 -10.88 10.76
CA ALA A 78 -17.69 -10.71 9.33
C ALA A 78 -17.26 -11.95 8.52
N GLN A 79 -16.19 -12.63 8.93
CA GLN A 79 -15.71 -13.85 8.29
C GLN A 79 -16.67 -15.04 8.49
N TRP A 80 -17.29 -15.15 9.68
CA TRP A 80 -18.25 -16.24 9.94
C TRP A 80 -19.61 -16.05 9.28
N HIS A 81 -20.02 -14.82 8.98
CA HIS A 81 -21.37 -14.54 8.49
C HIS A 81 -21.46 -14.17 7.00
N GLY A 82 -20.34 -14.00 6.28
CA GLY A 82 -20.34 -13.81 4.82
C GLY A 82 -21.08 -12.55 4.34
N GLU A 83 -21.39 -11.64 5.24
CA GLU A 83 -22.26 -10.49 5.03
C GLU A 83 -21.62 -9.27 5.70
N ALA A 84 -21.53 -8.14 5.00
CA ALA A 84 -21.12 -6.88 5.62
C ALA A 84 -22.11 -6.56 6.75
N PRO A 85 -21.65 -6.27 7.99
CA PRO A 85 -22.57 -6.25 9.12
C PRO A 85 -23.57 -5.09 8.98
N ALA A 86 -24.86 -5.43 8.97
CA ALA A 86 -25.90 -4.49 9.33
C ALA A 86 -25.69 -4.03 10.78
N ARG A 87 -25.65 -2.71 10.98
CA ARG A 87 -25.52 -2.08 12.30
C ARG A 87 -26.67 -2.57 13.19
N PRO A 88 -26.44 -3.29 14.31
CA PRO A 88 -27.53 -3.74 15.16
C PRO A 88 -28.19 -2.53 15.84
N ALA A 89 -29.52 -2.49 15.81
CA ALA A 89 -30.29 -1.55 16.62
C ALA A 89 -30.19 -1.99 18.08
N ALA A 90 -29.40 -1.26 18.88
CA ALA A 90 -29.31 -1.50 20.31
C ALA A 90 -30.63 -1.13 21.02
N PRO A 91 -31.07 -1.89 22.05
CA PRO A 91 -32.11 -1.43 22.96
C PRO A 91 -31.60 -0.19 23.71
N ALA A 92 -32.48 0.81 23.91
CA ALA A 92 -32.12 2.13 24.41
C ALA A 92 -31.36 2.06 25.76
N PRO A 93 -30.08 2.49 25.81
CA PRO A 93 -29.38 2.65 27.08
C PRO A 93 -29.87 3.92 27.80
N PRO A 94 -29.78 3.99 29.14
CA PRO A 94 -30.02 5.23 29.87
C PRO A 94 -29.07 6.30 29.35
N ALA A 95 -29.59 7.53 29.18
CA ALA A 95 -28.90 8.63 28.52
C ALA A 95 -27.47 8.81 29.08
N PRO A 96 -26.42 8.56 28.27
CA PRO A 96 -25.07 8.89 28.68
C PRO A 96 -24.95 10.42 28.83
N PRO A 97 -24.09 10.92 29.73
CA PRO A 97 -23.73 12.34 29.73
C PRO A 97 -23.24 12.74 28.34
N PRO A 98 -23.42 13.99 27.89
CA PRO A 98 -22.99 14.42 26.57
C PRO A 98 -21.48 14.23 26.44
N VAL A 99 -21.08 13.11 25.84
CA VAL A 99 -19.71 12.86 25.41
C VAL A 99 -19.51 13.83 24.25
N ALA A 100 -18.66 14.83 24.47
CA ALA A 100 -18.19 15.70 23.39
C ALA A 100 -17.77 14.81 22.22
N PRO A 101 -18.13 15.14 20.96
CA PRO A 101 -17.76 14.32 19.83
C PRO A 101 -16.26 14.09 19.88
N VAL A 102 -15.87 12.83 20.08
CA VAL A 102 -14.49 12.40 19.84
C VAL A 102 -14.27 12.72 18.37
N VAL A 103 -13.52 13.79 18.13
CA VAL A 103 -13.03 14.15 16.81
C VAL A 103 -12.32 12.91 16.32
N ALA A 104 -12.89 12.23 15.33
CA ALA A 104 -12.18 11.17 14.64
C ALA A 104 -10.86 11.78 14.21
N ASP A 105 -9.74 11.24 14.72
CA ASP A 105 -8.41 11.65 14.26
C ASP A 105 -8.46 11.69 12.74
N GLU A 106 -8.44 12.91 12.20
CA GLU A 106 -8.54 13.13 10.78
C GLU A 106 -7.30 12.48 10.18
N VAL A 107 -7.48 11.35 9.50
CA VAL A 107 -6.36 10.66 8.86
C VAL A 107 -5.89 11.57 7.75
N VAL A 108 -4.87 12.39 8.04
CA VAL A 108 -4.28 13.32 7.08
C VAL A 108 -3.61 12.48 5.99
N LEU A 109 -4.31 12.32 4.87
CA LEU A 109 -3.77 11.63 3.71
C LEU A 109 -2.68 12.49 3.05
N PRO A 110 -1.56 11.90 2.64
CA PRO A 110 -0.53 12.62 1.91
C PRO A 110 -1.07 13.14 0.57
N ARG A 111 -0.65 14.35 0.19
CA ARG A 111 -0.98 14.97 -1.10
C ARG A 111 -0.11 14.49 -2.26
N ARG A 112 1.05 13.90 -1.94
CA ARG A 112 1.96 13.35 -2.93
C ARG A 112 2.70 12.16 -2.34
N ILE A 113 2.91 11.16 -3.16
CA ILE A 113 3.72 10.00 -2.86
C ILE A 113 4.69 9.77 -4.00
N LEU A 114 5.97 9.65 -3.66
CA LEU A 114 7.01 9.25 -4.58
C LEU A 114 7.54 7.89 -4.15
N MET A 115 7.45 6.89 -5.02
CA MET A 115 7.93 5.54 -4.77
C MET A 115 8.94 5.15 -5.84
N THR A 116 10.13 4.78 -5.39
CA THR A 116 11.13 4.10 -6.22
C THR A 116 10.71 2.64 -6.35
N CYS A 117 10.85 2.09 -7.55
CA CYS A 117 10.58 0.67 -7.79
C CYS A 117 11.81 -0.15 -7.36
N ASP A 118 11.94 -0.33 -6.04
CA ASP A 118 12.97 -1.15 -5.39
C ASP A 118 12.34 -2.35 -4.66
N GLU A 119 13.10 -3.02 -3.80
CA GLU A 119 12.68 -4.22 -3.04
C GLU A 119 11.41 -4.01 -2.20
N SER A 120 11.01 -2.76 -1.93
CA SER A 120 9.79 -2.43 -1.19
C SER A 120 8.53 -2.38 -2.05
N LEU A 121 8.66 -2.45 -3.38
CA LEU A 121 7.52 -2.43 -4.30
C LEU A 121 6.69 -3.69 -4.12
N THR A 122 5.47 -3.52 -3.58
CA THR A 122 4.52 -4.62 -3.43
C THR A 122 3.61 -4.67 -4.65
N GLY A 123 3.71 -5.73 -5.44
CA GLY A 123 2.93 -5.88 -6.66
C GLY A 123 3.03 -7.26 -7.30
N GLU A 124 2.20 -7.47 -8.31
CA GLU A 124 2.15 -8.69 -9.12
C GLU A 124 2.33 -8.33 -10.61
N GLY A 125 2.78 -9.30 -11.41
CA GLY A 125 2.99 -9.09 -12.86
C GLY A 125 4.34 -8.46 -13.22
N PHE A 126 5.33 -8.58 -12.33
CA PHE A 126 6.70 -8.12 -12.55
C PHE A 126 7.69 -9.29 -12.42
N TYR A 127 8.78 -9.21 -13.18
CA TYR A 127 9.98 -10.02 -12.96
C TYR A 127 10.75 -9.56 -11.71
N PRO A 128 11.72 -10.34 -11.20
CA PRO A 128 12.59 -9.90 -10.10
C PRO A 128 13.29 -8.57 -10.37
N LEU A 129 13.62 -7.85 -9.29
CA LEU A 129 14.30 -6.55 -9.33
C LEU A 129 15.60 -6.62 -10.13
N GLU A 130 15.80 -5.62 -11.00
CA GLU A 130 17.05 -5.40 -11.72
C GLU A 130 17.63 -4.02 -11.42
N ARG A 131 18.89 -3.83 -11.79
CA ARG A 131 19.60 -2.56 -11.66
C ARG A 131 20.26 -2.21 -12.98
N SER A 132 20.12 -0.95 -13.38
CA SER A 132 20.84 -0.40 -14.53
C SER A 132 22.35 -0.37 -14.28
N GLY A 133 23.15 -0.09 -15.32
CA GLY A 133 24.60 0.10 -15.17
C GLY A 133 24.99 1.22 -14.20
N GLU A 134 24.09 2.18 -13.94
CA GLU A 134 24.27 3.27 -12.97
C GLU A 134 23.75 2.92 -11.55
N GLY A 135 23.22 1.71 -11.34
CA GLY A 135 22.69 1.23 -10.06
C GLY A 135 21.22 1.57 -9.80
N THR A 136 20.56 2.31 -10.71
CA THR A 136 19.13 2.64 -10.61
C THR A 136 18.27 1.37 -10.64
N PRO A 137 17.44 1.10 -9.62
CA PRO A 137 16.58 -0.08 -9.56
C PRO A 137 15.37 0.06 -10.49
N PHE A 138 14.94 -1.06 -11.09
CA PHE A 138 13.72 -1.13 -11.89
C PHE A 138 13.12 -2.55 -11.92
N TYR A 139 11.83 -2.64 -12.25
CA TYR A 139 11.12 -3.89 -12.46
C TYR A 139 10.62 -4.00 -13.89
N TRP A 140 10.92 -5.10 -14.57
CA TRP A 140 10.26 -5.43 -15.83
C TRP A 140 8.84 -5.93 -15.59
N LEU A 141 7.87 -5.33 -16.28
CA LEU A 141 6.51 -5.86 -16.37
C LEU A 141 6.51 -7.08 -17.30
N GLY A 142 5.96 -8.19 -16.81
CA GLY A 142 5.85 -9.47 -17.51
C GLY A 142 5.74 -10.65 -16.54
N PRO A 143 5.46 -11.88 -17.03
CA PRO A 143 5.30 -12.27 -18.43
C PRO A 143 3.96 -11.86 -19.08
N ALA A 144 2.92 -11.65 -18.27
CA ALA A 144 1.63 -11.14 -18.75
C ALA A 144 1.71 -9.62 -18.97
N PRO A 145 0.95 -9.04 -19.90
CA PRO A 145 0.95 -7.60 -20.16
C PRO A 145 0.20 -6.79 -19.08
N ARG A 146 -0.04 -7.38 -17.90
CA ARG A 146 -0.76 -6.75 -16.81
C ARG A 146 0.01 -6.88 -15.51
N ALA A 147 0.06 -5.78 -14.78
CA ALA A 147 0.63 -5.74 -13.45
C ALA A 147 -0.28 -4.99 -12.48
N THR A 148 -0.11 -5.26 -11.20
CA THR A 148 -0.75 -4.51 -10.13
C THR A 148 0.26 -4.08 -9.09
N VAL A 149 0.08 -2.88 -8.55
CA VAL A 149 0.93 -2.33 -7.49
C VAL A 149 0.04 -1.86 -6.34
N LEU A 150 0.42 -2.21 -5.11
CA LEU A 150 -0.20 -1.68 -3.91
C LEU A 150 0.55 -0.43 -3.46
N LEU A 151 -0.19 0.66 -3.32
CA LEU A 151 0.34 1.97 -2.99
C LEU A 151 -0.35 2.49 -1.72
N PRO A 152 0.29 3.36 -0.92
CA PRO A 152 -0.38 3.98 0.22
C PRO A 152 -1.56 4.84 -0.26
N LYS A 153 -2.58 5.02 0.59
CA LYS A 153 -3.76 5.82 0.22
C LYS A 153 -3.40 7.31 0.09
N LEU A 154 -3.83 7.95 -1.00
CA LEU A 154 -3.91 9.40 -1.16
C LEU A 154 -5.37 9.82 -1.27
N ALA A 155 -5.64 11.10 -0.99
CA ALA A 155 -6.92 11.70 -1.31
C ALA A 155 -7.16 11.68 -2.83
N THR A 156 -8.36 11.36 -3.26
CA THR A 156 -8.73 11.40 -4.68
C THR A 156 -9.34 12.76 -5.03
N PRO A 157 -9.23 13.24 -6.28
CA PRO A 157 -8.62 12.59 -7.46
C PRO A 157 -7.08 12.61 -7.46
N VAL A 158 -6.45 11.66 -8.17
CA VAL A 158 -4.99 11.46 -8.21
C VAL A 158 -4.48 11.44 -9.66
N GLU A 159 -3.41 12.17 -9.93
CA GLU A 159 -2.57 11.99 -11.12
C GLU A 159 -1.48 10.96 -10.79
N VAL A 160 -1.37 9.94 -11.64
CA VAL A 160 -0.35 8.90 -11.59
C VAL A 160 0.67 9.15 -12.71
N ARG A 161 1.95 9.18 -12.34
CA ARG A 161 3.08 9.33 -13.27
C ARG A 161 4.03 8.15 -13.10
N LEU A 162 4.20 7.36 -14.15
CA LEU A 162 5.10 6.21 -14.20
C LEU A 162 6.35 6.58 -14.97
N ARG A 163 7.48 6.67 -14.29
CA ARG A 163 8.78 6.89 -14.95
C ARG A 163 9.34 5.55 -15.39
N LEU A 164 9.68 5.45 -16.67
CA LEU A 164 10.23 4.24 -17.25
C LEU A 164 11.74 4.32 -17.29
N HIS A 165 12.39 3.21 -16.96
CA HIS A 165 13.80 2.99 -17.26
C HIS A 165 13.99 2.67 -18.75
N ALA A 166 13.14 1.78 -19.28
CA ALA A 166 13.17 1.33 -20.66
C ALA A 166 11.80 0.79 -21.09
N ALA A 167 11.58 0.68 -22.40
CA ALA A 167 10.44 -0.01 -22.99
C ALA A 167 10.94 -0.98 -24.05
N PHE A 168 10.55 -2.26 -23.95
CA PHE A 168 10.94 -3.27 -24.93
C PHE A 168 10.07 -3.21 -26.18
N VAL A 169 8.80 -2.79 -26.01
CA VAL A 169 7.82 -2.56 -27.07
C VAL A 169 7.42 -1.08 -27.05
N PRO A 170 8.30 -0.15 -27.46
CA PRO A 170 8.04 1.30 -27.35
C PRO A 170 6.82 1.78 -28.17
N GLU A 171 6.47 1.07 -29.26
CA GLU A 171 5.36 1.44 -30.13
C GLU A 171 3.98 1.34 -29.46
N VAL A 172 3.84 0.54 -28.40
CA VAL A 172 2.57 0.40 -27.66
C VAL A 172 2.45 1.34 -26.46
N LEU A 173 3.46 2.18 -26.18
CA LEU A 173 3.43 3.12 -25.05
C LEU A 173 2.16 4.01 -25.03
N PRO A 174 1.68 4.55 -26.16
CA PRO A 174 0.44 5.34 -26.18
C PRO A 174 -0.83 4.53 -25.91
N GLU A 175 -0.78 3.20 -26.03
CA GLU A 175 -1.92 2.30 -25.80
C GLU A 175 -2.03 1.83 -24.35
N ILE A 176 -0.99 2.07 -23.55
CA ILE A 176 -0.93 1.67 -22.13
C ILE A 176 -2.06 2.35 -21.37
N ARG A 177 -2.63 1.61 -20.41
CA ARG A 177 -3.75 2.08 -19.60
C ARG A 177 -3.50 1.83 -18.13
N LEU A 178 -3.99 2.75 -17.31
CA LEU A 178 -3.93 2.66 -15.85
C LEU A 178 -5.34 2.56 -15.26
N SER A 179 -5.50 1.83 -14.18
CA SER A 179 -6.73 1.80 -13.37
C SER A 179 -6.39 1.97 -11.90
N LEU A 180 -7.29 2.60 -11.13
CA LEU A 180 -7.11 2.79 -9.70
C LEU A 180 -8.26 2.16 -8.93
N ASP A 181 -7.96 1.34 -7.92
CA ASP A 181 -8.94 0.64 -7.08
C ASP A 181 -10.00 -0.13 -7.90
N GLY A 182 -9.59 -0.69 -9.05
CA GLY A 182 -10.50 -1.41 -9.97
C GLY A 182 -11.45 -0.51 -10.76
N GLY A 183 -11.20 0.79 -10.80
CA GLY A 183 -11.94 1.76 -11.62
C GLY A 183 -11.68 1.61 -13.12
N ALA A 184 -12.21 2.55 -13.90
CA ALA A 184 -12.09 2.52 -15.34
C ALA A 184 -10.63 2.63 -15.82
N TRP A 185 -10.28 1.82 -16.82
CA TRP A 185 -8.99 1.90 -17.49
C TRP A 185 -8.87 3.21 -18.27
N THR A 186 -7.87 4.00 -17.93
CA THR A 186 -7.62 5.33 -18.49
C THR A 186 -6.35 5.28 -19.33
N PRO A 187 -6.38 5.71 -20.61
CA PRO A 187 -5.19 5.75 -21.44
C PRO A 187 -4.16 6.73 -20.87
N VAL A 188 -2.89 6.40 -21.04
CA VAL A 188 -1.80 7.28 -20.62
C VAL A 188 -1.50 8.33 -21.68
N ARG A 189 -1.05 9.50 -21.23
CA ARG A 189 -0.30 10.46 -22.04
C ARG A 189 1.19 10.15 -21.87
N VAL A 190 1.91 10.07 -22.98
CA VAL A 190 3.37 9.87 -22.97
C VAL A 190 4.04 11.24 -22.93
N GLU A 191 4.90 11.45 -21.94
CA GLU A 191 5.80 12.60 -21.84
C GLU A 191 7.24 12.11 -21.97
N GLU A 192 8.06 12.85 -22.71
CA GLU A 192 9.48 12.59 -22.84
C GLU A 192 10.27 13.83 -22.42
N GLU A 193 11.14 13.68 -21.44
CA GLU A 193 11.98 14.77 -20.92
C GLU A 193 13.39 14.25 -20.70
N ALA A 194 14.39 14.94 -21.28
CA ALA A 194 15.81 14.57 -21.16
C ALA A 194 16.11 13.09 -21.46
N GLY A 195 15.43 12.53 -22.48
CA GLY A 195 15.60 11.13 -22.89
C GLY A 195 14.96 10.11 -21.93
N ARG A 196 14.10 10.56 -21.02
CA ARG A 196 13.35 9.68 -20.11
C ARG A 196 11.85 9.77 -20.39
N VAL A 197 11.22 8.61 -20.45
CA VAL A 197 9.78 8.48 -20.71
C VAL A 197 9.01 8.44 -19.40
N THR A 198 7.95 9.25 -19.32
CA THR A 198 6.97 9.24 -18.24
C THR A 198 5.57 9.00 -18.81
N LEU A 199 4.86 8.02 -18.29
CA LEU A 199 3.45 7.78 -18.60
C LEU A 199 2.58 8.47 -17.56
N VAL A 200 1.65 9.31 -18.00
CA VAL A 200 0.81 10.12 -17.11
C VAL A 200 -0.66 9.81 -17.34
N ALA A 201 -1.40 9.51 -16.28
CA ALA A 201 -2.86 9.41 -16.34
C ALA A 201 -3.51 9.86 -15.02
N ALA A 202 -4.78 10.25 -15.09
CA ALA A 202 -5.61 10.54 -13.92
C ALA A 202 -6.80 9.56 -13.87
N PRO A 203 -6.56 8.27 -13.57
CA PRO A 203 -7.62 7.28 -13.56
C PRO A 203 -8.65 7.59 -12.46
N PRO A 204 -9.96 7.50 -12.74
CA PRO A 204 -10.97 7.64 -11.71
C PRO A 204 -10.85 6.48 -10.71
N PRO A 205 -11.02 6.73 -9.40
CA PRO A 205 -11.01 5.67 -8.41
C PRO A 205 -12.21 4.75 -8.60
N GLY A 206 -11.98 3.44 -8.47
CA GLY A 206 -13.06 2.44 -8.42
C GLY A 206 -13.70 2.29 -7.04
N GLU A 207 -14.70 1.43 -6.97
CA GLU A 207 -15.45 1.14 -5.73
C GLU A 207 -14.68 0.22 -4.76
N ALA A 208 -13.59 -0.42 -5.20
CA ALA A 208 -12.77 -1.28 -4.36
C ALA A 208 -11.82 -0.47 -3.45
N ALA A 209 -12.35 0.58 -2.82
CA ALA A 209 -11.61 1.46 -1.95
C ALA A 209 -11.16 0.70 -0.70
N ARG A 210 -9.84 0.51 -0.55
CA ARG A 210 -9.25 -0.06 0.66
C ARG A 210 -8.97 1.06 1.68
N PRO A 211 -9.09 0.78 3.00
CA PRO A 211 -8.97 1.83 4.02
C PRO A 211 -7.59 2.47 4.13
N ALA A 212 -6.51 1.73 3.82
CA ALA A 212 -5.13 2.17 4.03
C ALA A 212 -4.25 2.17 2.77
N SER A 213 -4.76 1.61 1.66
CA SER A 213 -4.01 1.47 0.42
C SER A 213 -4.89 1.75 -0.80
N MET A 214 -4.24 1.94 -1.93
CA MET A 214 -4.86 1.93 -3.24
C MET A 214 -4.17 0.89 -4.12
N ARG A 215 -4.90 0.31 -5.06
CA ARG A 215 -4.38 -0.63 -6.04
C ARG A 215 -4.29 0.05 -7.40
N LEU A 216 -3.07 0.22 -7.90
CA LEU A 216 -2.82 0.64 -9.27
C LEU A 216 -2.76 -0.59 -10.17
N GLY A 217 -3.62 -0.65 -11.18
CA GLY A 217 -3.50 -1.59 -12.29
C GLY A 217 -2.75 -0.93 -13.45
N ILE A 218 -1.86 -1.69 -14.08
CA ILE A 218 -1.12 -1.31 -15.27
C ILE A 218 -1.42 -2.35 -16.36
N ASP A 219 -1.93 -1.90 -17.51
CA ASP A 219 -2.10 -2.73 -18.70
C ASP A 219 -1.16 -2.20 -19.78
N ALA A 220 -0.08 -2.95 -20.01
CA ALA A 220 0.93 -2.65 -21.02
C ALA A 220 0.51 -3.11 -22.43
N VAL A 221 -0.67 -3.73 -22.57
CA VAL A 221 -1.26 -4.25 -23.81
C VAL A 221 -0.53 -5.45 -24.38
N ARG A 222 0.80 -5.41 -24.48
CA ARG A 222 1.64 -6.43 -25.10
C ARG A 222 2.94 -6.64 -24.33
N THR A 223 3.40 -7.89 -24.31
CA THR A 223 4.76 -8.28 -23.94
C THR A 223 5.40 -8.98 -25.13
N GLU A 224 6.72 -8.83 -25.27
CA GLU A 224 7.50 -9.54 -26.28
C GLU A 224 8.82 -10.00 -25.68
N SER A 225 9.47 -10.98 -26.31
CA SER A 225 10.75 -11.50 -25.83
C SER A 225 11.93 -11.00 -26.66
N PRO A 226 13.05 -10.59 -26.04
CA PRO A 226 14.31 -10.35 -26.77
C PRO A 226 14.74 -11.52 -27.66
N ALA A 227 14.41 -12.76 -27.28
CA ALA A 227 14.66 -13.93 -28.11
C ALA A 227 13.96 -13.91 -29.47
N SER A 228 12.83 -13.21 -29.63
CA SER A 228 12.19 -13.01 -30.95
C SER A 228 13.04 -12.15 -31.89
N LYS A 229 13.95 -11.34 -31.32
CA LYS A 229 14.91 -10.48 -32.03
C LYS A 229 16.32 -11.10 -32.08
N GLY A 230 16.47 -12.37 -31.67
CA GLY A 230 17.73 -13.11 -31.72
C GLY A 230 18.63 -12.97 -30.49
N GLU A 231 18.14 -12.38 -29.40
CA GLU A 231 18.88 -12.30 -28.13
C GLU A 231 18.70 -13.56 -27.27
N ALA A 232 19.54 -13.73 -26.24
CA ALA A 232 19.47 -14.89 -25.36
C ALA A 232 18.34 -14.81 -24.31
N ASP A 233 17.82 -13.62 -24.01
CA ASP A 233 16.79 -13.41 -23.00
C ASP A 233 15.41 -13.84 -23.53
N THR A 234 14.86 -14.90 -22.92
CA THR A 234 13.58 -15.51 -23.30
C THR A 234 12.37 -14.95 -22.55
N ARG A 235 12.58 -13.99 -21.64
CA ARG A 235 11.51 -13.38 -20.84
C ARG A 235 10.56 -12.57 -21.74
N GLN A 236 9.30 -12.50 -21.37
CA GLN A 236 8.27 -11.71 -22.05
C GLN A 236 8.17 -10.33 -21.38
N LEU A 237 8.82 -9.33 -21.96
CA LEU A 237 9.03 -8.00 -21.40
C LEU A 237 8.11 -6.97 -22.06
N ALA A 238 7.59 -6.03 -21.28
CA ALA A 238 6.87 -4.86 -21.79
C ALA A 238 7.64 -3.56 -21.49
N ILE A 239 7.49 -3.04 -20.27
CA ILE A 239 8.14 -1.82 -19.78
C ILE A 239 8.96 -2.12 -18.53
N ALA A 240 10.08 -1.43 -18.37
CA ALA A 240 10.87 -1.41 -17.16
C ALA A 240 10.47 -0.19 -16.33
N LEU A 241 9.82 -0.42 -15.20
CA LEU A 241 9.32 0.63 -14.31
C LEU A 241 10.38 1.01 -13.28
N GLU A 242 10.76 2.30 -13.27
CA GLU A 242 11.77 2.87 -12.37
C GLU A 242 11.13 3.53 -11.14
N ARG A 243 10.03 4.26 -11.35
CA ARG A 243 9.43 5.11 -10.32
C ARG A 243 7.95 5.34 -10.55
N ILE A 244 7.19 5.45 -9.46
CA ILE A 244 5.78 5.82 -9.44
C ILE A 244 5.64 7.10 -8.62
N ASP A 245 5.03 8.12 -9.20
CA ASP A 245 4.67 9.38 -8.53
C ASP A 245 3.16 9.55 -8.57
N LEU A 246 2.57 9.76 -7.40
CA LEU A 246 1.14 10.02 -7.24
C LEU A 246 0.99 11.39 -6.64
N SER A 247 0.13 12.22 -7.23
CA SER A 247 -0.18 13.54 -6.69
C SER A 247 -1.67 13.79 -6.70
N THR A 248 -2.20 14.34 -5.61
CA THR A 248 -3.61 14.71 -5.54
C THR A 248 -3.84 15.89 -6.45
N ILE A 249 -4.78 15.76 -7.38
CA ILE A 249 -5.20 16.87 -8.23
C ILE A 249 -6.09 17.74 -7.34
N GLY A 250 -5.67 18.98 -7.08
CA GLY A 250 -6.51 19.92 -6.35
C GLY A 250 -7.86 20.10 -7.04
N PRO A 251 -8.91 20.55 -6.34
CA PRO A 251 -10.13 20.98 -7.03
C PRO A 251 -9.69 21.99 -8.10
N ALA A 252 -10.03 21.72 -9.36
CA ALA A 252 -9.80 22.68 -10.43
C ALA A 252 -10.39 24.01 -9.95
N GLY A 253 -9.54 25.01 -9.73
CA GLY A 253 -9.98 26.31 -9.26
C GLY A 253 -11.00 26.86 -10.25
N GLY A 254 -12.27 26.84 -9.85
CA GLY A 254 -13.35 27.59 -10.47
C GLY A 254 -13.48 28.96 -9.83
#